data_AF-A0A535T9M1-F1
#
_entry.id   AF-A0A535T9M1-F1
#
_cell.length_a   1.000
_cell.length_b   1.000
_cell.length_c   1.000
_cell.angle_alpha   90.00
_cell.angle_beta   90.00
_cell.angle_gamma   90.00
#
_symmetry.space_group_name_H-M   'P 1'
#
loop_
_entity.id
_entity.type
_entity.pdbx_description
1 polymer ?
#
loop_
_entity_poly.entity_id
_entity_poly.type
_entity_poly.pdbx_seq_one_letter_code
_entity_poly.pdbx_strand_id
1 'polypeptide(L)'
;MPDVTVKSIDDMEAIYGGLARRARAELGVTAWGMQVFTLPPDWDGYPNHNHGSEAFDPNQEEVYIPLSGAATLVADGSEFELRPGTMV
;
A
#
# COMPACT_ATOMS: atom_id res chain seq x y z
N MET A 1 20.42 6.07 -23.30
CA MET A 1 19.23 6.54 -22.56
C MET A 1 19.29 5.92 -21.17
N PRO A 2 18.90 6.63 -20.10
CA PRO A 2 18.89 6.06 -18.77
C PRO A 2 17.88 4.91 -18.69
N ASP A 3 18.23 3.86 -17.94
CA ASP A 3 17.36 2.72 -17.65
C ASP A 3 16.41 3.11 -16.49
N VAL A 4 15.42 3.94 -16.80
CA VAL A 4 14.48 4.50 -15.81
C VAL A 4 13.06 4.45 -16.38
N THR A 5 12.16 3.83 -15.63
CA THR A 5 10.73 3.85 -15.90
C THR A 5 10.06 4.93 -15.06
N VAL A 6 9.33 5.84 -15.71
CA VAL A 6 8.54 6.89 -15.04
C VAL A 6 7.08 6.71 -15.44
N LYS A 7 6.18 6.67 -14.45
CA LYS A 7 4.74 6.56 -14.68
C LYS A 7 3.97 7.40 -13.67
N SER A 8 2.94 8.12 -14.13
CA SER A 8 1.98 8.75 -13.21
C SER A 8 1.22 7.67 -12.44
N ILE A 9 0.88 7.92 -11.18
CA ILE A 9 0.04 7.01 -10.38
C ILE A 9 -1.30 6.79 -11.10
N ASP A 10 -1.88 7.83 -11.68
CA ASP A 10 -3.17 7.73 -12.36
C ASP A 10 -3.16 6.87 -13.63
N ASP A 11 -1.99 6.65 -14.21
CA ASP A 11 -1.82 5.81 -15.42
C ASP A 11 -1.58 4.33 -15.07
N MET A 12 -1.31 4.00 -13.80
CA MET A 12 -1.04 2.62 -13.36
C MET A 12 -2.30 1.76 -13.40
N GLU A 13 -2.16 0.48 -13.75
CA GLU A 13 -3.29 -0.47 -13.73
C GLU A 13 -3.94 -0.50 -12.34
N ALA A 14 -5.24 -0.19 -12.33
CA ALA A 14 -6.05 -0.25 -11.14
C ALA A 14 -6.81 -1.58 -11.05
N ILE A 15 -6.85 -2.14 -9.84
CA ILE A 15 -7.59 -3.34 -9.50
C ILE A 15 -8.64 -3.03 -8.42
N TYR A 16 -9.56 -3.96 -8.18
CA TYR A 16 -10.61 -3.83 -7.18
C TYR A 16 -11.43 -2.52 -7.33
N GLY A 17 -11.76 -2.15 -8.57
CA GLY A 17 -12.55 -0.95 -8.85
C GLY A 17 -11.84 0.38 -8.55
N GLY A 18 -10.50 0.40 -8.52
CA GLY A 18 -9.74 1.63 -8.28
C GLY A 18 -9.04 1.70 -6.93
N LEU A 19 -9.38 0.79 -6.00
CA LEU A 19 -8.86 0.77 -4.63
C LEU A 19 -7.35 0.60 -4.56
N ALA A 20 -6.75 -0.19 -5.45
CA ALA A 20 -5.32 -0.47 -5.45
C ALA A 20 -4.72 -0.38 -6.86
N ARG A 21 -3.49 0.10 -6.94
CA ARG A 21 -2.68 0.14 -8.17
C ARG A 21 -1.41 -0.68 -8.00
N ARG A 22 -1.07 -1.48 -9.01
CA ARG A 22 0.05 -2.45 -8.97
C ARG A 22 1.42 -1.80 -9.26
N ALA A 23 1.81 -0.82 -8.45
CA ALA A 23 2.99 0.02 -8.69
C ALA A 23 4.30 -0.76 -8.92
N ARG A 24 4.54 -1.85 -8.18
CA ARG A 24 5.68 -2.74 -8.42
C ARG A 24 5.72 -3.27 -9.86
N ALA A 25 4.61 -3.85 -10.32
CA ALA A 25 4.52 -4.47 -11.63
C ALA A 25 4.68 -3.42 -12.75
N GLU A 26 4.05 -2.26 -12.56
CA GLU A 26 4.10 -1.12 -13.48
C GLU A 26 5.50 -0.53 -13.65
N LEU A 27 6.33 -0.59 -12.61
CA LEU A 27 7.70 -0.09 -12.64
C LEU A 27 8.75 -1.19 -12.90
N GLY A 28 8.34 -2.46 -13.01
CA GLY A 28 9.25 -3.59 -13.21
C GLY A 28 10.11 -3.95 -11.99
N VAL A 29 9.73 -3.50 -10.79
CA VAL A 29 10.46 -3.80 -9.55
C VAL A 29 10.29 -5.27 -9.19
N THR A 30 11.39 -5.97 -8.86
CA THR A 30 11.33 -7.41 -8.52
C THR A 30 11.66 -7.70 -7.05
N ALA A 31 12.40 -6.83 -6.38
CA ALA A 31 12.97 -7.09 -5.05
C ALA A 31 11.99 -6.91 -3.87
N TRP A 32 10.94 -6.10 -4.00
CA TRP A 32 9.93 -5.90 -2.95
C TRP A 32 8.52 -5.66 -3.52
N GLY A 33 7.51 -5.80 -2.66
CA GLY A 33 6.12 -5.43 -2.92
C GLY A 33 5.92 -3.92 -2.88
N MET A 34 5.14 -3.36 -3.80
CA MET A 34 4.77 -1.94 -3.77
C MET A 34 3.43 -1.74 -4.47
N GLN A 35 2.52 -1.03 -3.80
CA GLN A 35 1.18 -0.71 -4.27
C GLN A 35 0.83 0.72 -3.86
N VAL A 36 -0.12 1.33 -4.56
CA VAL A 36 -0.74 2.60 -4.15
C VAL A 36 -2.21 2.35 -3.91
N PHE A 37 -2.69 2.67 -2.71
CA PHE A 37 -4.09 2.54 -2.34
C PHE A 37 -4.82 3.89 -2.42
N THR A 38 -6.06 3.86 -2.89
CA THR A 38 -7.00 4.99 -2.85
C THR A 38 -8.25 4.53 -2.12
N LEU A 39 -8.24 4.70 -0.79
CA LEU A 39 -9.32 4.26 0.07
C LEU A 39 -10.44 5.32 0.12
N PRO A 40 -11.72 4.95 0.05
CA PRO A 40 -12.82 5.90 0.18
C PRO A 40 -12.85 6.54 1.58
N PRO A 41 -13.41 7.75 1.72
CA PRO A 41 -13.65 8.36 3.03
C PRO A 41 -14.60 7.48 3.86
N ASP A 42 -14.38 7.46 5.17
CA ASP A 42 -15.20 6.73 6.16
C ASP A 42 -15.37 5.23 5.87
N TRP A 43 -14.39 4.63 5.19
CA TRP A 43 -14.42 3.22 4.78
C TRP A 43 -13.53 2.35 5.67
N ASP A 44 -14.09 1.24 6.18
CA ASP A 44 -13.45 0.28 7.08
C ASP A 44 -13.31 -1.13 6.47
N GLY A 45 -13.58 -1.27 5.18
CA GLY A 45 -13.63 -2.58 4.50
C GLY A 45 -12.27 -3.18 4.13
N TYR A 46 -11.14 -2.59 4.54
CA TYR A 46 -9.83 -3.16 4.24
C TYR A 46 -9.62 -4.44 5.07
N PRO A 47 -9.24 -5.57 4.45
CA PRO A 47 -9.12 -6.83 5.19
C PRO A 47 -7.95 -6.80 6.17
N ASN A 48 -8.23 -7.15 7.43
CA ASN A 48 -7.18 -7.44 8.40
C ASN A 48 -6.39 -8.67 7.96
N HIS A 49 -5.06 -8.57 7.99
CA HIS A 49 -4.13 -9.64 7.64
C HIS A 49 -2.84 -9.52 8.45
N ASN A 50 -1.94 -10.50 8.31
CA ASN A 50 -0.63 -10.50 8.96
C ASN A 50 0.38 -11.29 8.11
N HIS A 51 1.67 -11.09 8.38
CA HIS A 51 2.78 -11.81 7.76
C HIS A 51 3.57 -12.66 8.76
N GLY A 52 2.91 -13.22 9.77
CA GLY A 52 3.54 -14.15 10.70
C GLY A 52 4.05 -15.41 10.00
N SER A 53 4.81 -16.25 10.71
CA SER A 53 5.45 -17.45 10.13
C SER A 53 4.46 -18.43 9.49
N GLU A 54 3.22 -18.46 9.96
CA GLU A 54 2.14 -19.33 9.48
C GLU A 54 1.17 -18.63 8.52
N ALA A 55 1.45 -17.38 8.13
CA ALA A 55 0.63 -16.66 7.16
C ALA A 55 0.77 -17.25 5.74
N PHE A 56 -0.18 -16.92 4.86
CA PHE A 56 -0.13 -17.34 3.45
C PHE A 56 1.11 -16.78 2.73
N ASP A 57 1.52 -15.57 3.10
CA ASP A 57 2.69 -14.84 2.64
C ASP A 57 3.57 -14.47 3.85
N PRO A 58 4.32 -15.43 4.39
CA PRO A 58 4.99 -15.27 5.67
C PRO A 58 6.24 -14.40 5.57
N ASN A 59 6.62 -13.80 6.71
CA ASN A 59 7.88 -13.10 6.94
C ASN A 59 8.11 -11.89 6.02
N GLN A 60 7.05 -11.17 5.64
CA GLN A 60 7.15 -9.89 4.96
C GLN A 60 7.19 -8.74 5.98
N GLU A 61 8.05 -7.76 5.73
CA GLU A 61 7.99 -6.45 6.36
C GLU A 61 7.18 -5.51 5.46
N GLU A 62 6.39 -4.63 6.05
CA GLU A 62 5.58 -3.64 5.34
C GLU A 62 5.83 -2.24 5.89
N VAL A 63 5.78 -1.25 5.01
CA VAL A 63 5.85 0.17 5.37
C VAL A 63 4.73 0.92 4.68
N TYR A 64 4.00 1.71 5.45
CA TYR A 64 2.92 2.56 4.95
C TYR A 64 3.37 4.02 4.88
N ILE A 65 3.17 4.64 3.71
CA ILE A 65 3.46 6.04 3.47
C ILE A 65 2.17 6.75 3.04
N PRO A 66 1.52 7.51 3.91
CA PRO A 66 0.31 8.25 3.55
C PRO A 66 0.66 9.37 2.57
N LEU A 67 0.14 9.29 1.35
CA LEU A 67 0.42 10.28 0.30
C LEU A 67 -0.53 11.49 0.38
N SER A 68 -1.78 11.25 0.78
CA SER A 68 -2.81 12.29 0.94
C SER A 68 -3.91 11.80 1.90
N GLY A 69 -4.72 12.72 2.41
CA GLY A 69 -5.81 12.40 3.34
C GLY A 69 -5.32 11.98 4.72
N ALA A 70 -6.11 11.14 5.39
CA ALA A 70 -5.77 10.55 6.67
C ALA A 70 -6.47 9.21 6.86
N ALA A 71 -5.90 8.35 7.69
CA ALA A 71 -6.49 7.07 8.08
C ALA A 71 -6.10 6.72 9.52
N THR A 72 -6.79 5.76 10.11
CA THR A 72 -6.37 5.10 11.36
C THR A 72 -5.87 3.72 11.03
N LEU A 73 -4.61 3.43 11.34
CA LEU A 73 -4.09 2.07 11.35
C LEU A 73 -4.45 1.42 12.69
N VAL A 74 -5.10 0.26 12.63
CA VAL A 74 -5.37 -0.57 13.80
C VAL A 74 -4.44 -1.78 13.74
N ALA A 75 -3.55 -1.91 14.72
CA ALA A 75 -2.61 -3.02 14.83
C ALA A 75 -2.54 -3.50 16.28
N ASP A 76 -2.81 -4.79 16.48
CA ASP A 76 -2.84 -5.43 17.81
C ASP A 76 -3.67 -4.64 18.85
N GLY A 77 -4.85 -4.17 18.43
CA GLY A 77 -5.75 -3.36 19.27
C GLY A 77 -5.28 -1.93 19.56
N SER A 78 -4.11 -1.52 19.06
CA SER A 78 -3.61 -0.16 19.15
C SER A 78 -3.97 0.64 17.89
N GLU A 79 -4.25 1.93 18.07
CA GLU A 79 -4.60 2.84 16.99
C GLU A 79 -3.48 3.85 16.73
N PHE A 80 -3.16 4.06 15.45
CA PHE A 80 -2.15 5.02 14.99
C PHE A 80 -2.74 5.90 13.91
N GLU A 81 -2.56 7.21 14.04
CA GLU A 81 -2.97 8.16 13.02
C GLU A 81 -1.96 8.19 11.87
N LEU A 82 -2.46 8.01 10.65
CA LEU A 82 -1.68 8.08 9.41
C LEU A 82 -2.00 9.39 8.69
N ARG A 83 -0.99 10.23 8.45
CA ARG A 83 -1.09 11.48 7.69
C ARG A 83 0.19 11.73 6.86
N PRO A 84 0.12 12.52 5.78
CA PRO A 84 1.32 12.87 5.02
C PRO A 84 2.44 13.42 5.92
N GLY A 85 3.64 12.88 5.76
CA GLY A 85 4.80 13.18 6.61
C GLY A 85 5.07 12.14 7.70
N THR A 86 4.22 11.14 7.89
CA THR A 86 4.49 9.97 8.74
C THR A 86 4.90 8.76 7.91
N MET A 87 5.62 7.83 8.52
CA MET A 87 5.88 6.48 8.02
C MET A 87 5.67 5.53 9.17
N VAL A 88 5.01 4.40 8.92
CA VAL A 88 4.76 3.33 9.89
C VAL A 88 5.21 2.02 9.31
#